data_AF-A0A9D7EB02-F1
#
_entry.id   AF-A0A9D7EB02-F1
#
_cell.length_a   1.000
_cell.length_b   1.000
_cell.length_c   1.000
_cell.angle_alpha   90.00
_cell.angle_beta   90.00
_cell.angle_gamma   90.00
#
_symmetry.space_group_name_H-M   'P 1'
#
loop_
_entity.id
_entity.type
_entity.pdbx_description
1 polymer ?
#
loop_
_entity_poly.entity_id
_entity_poly.type
_entity_poly.pdbx_seq_one_letter_code
_entity_poly.pdbx_strand_id
1 'polypeptide(L)'
;MRQSPDLVRPVTGVFFLTLVSALAVAFIFTLRRAKRHGKELWNMASRRFAIHLALPLLAGGVFVAALARLGMYELVCSAMLVFFGLALISAGKYSFSETIVFGVVELVLGLLAAFWVGAGLILWGVGLV
;
A
#
# COMPACT_ATOMS: atom_id res chain seq x y z
N MET A 1 36.21 -1.93 -9.14
CA MET A 1 35.00 -1.09 -9.01
C MET A 1 35.37 0.18 -8.26
N ARG A 2 35.75 1.23 -8.98
CA ARG A 2 36.14 2.54 -8.43
C ARG A 2 34.88 3.41 -8.44
N GLN A 3 34.36 3.78 -7.27
CA GLN A 3 33.24 4.70 -7.17
C GLN A 3 33.70 6.08 -7.65
N SER A 4 33.36 6.44 -8.90
CA SER A 4 33.57 7.78 -9.45
C SER A 4 32.62 8.75 -8.71
N PRO A 5 33.13 9.65 -7.83
CA PRO A 5 32.31 10.55 -7.01
C PRO A 5 31.60 11.65 -7.81
N ASP A 6 31.80 11.66 -9.13
CA ASP A 6 31.33 12.70 -10.06
C ASP A 6 29.87 12.46 -10.51
N LEU A 7 29.37 11.21 -10.42
CA LEU A 7 28.00 10.83 -10.78
C LEU A 7 27.00 10.88 -9.61
N VAL A 8 27.44 10.76 -8.36
CA VAL A 8 26.53 10.71 -7.20
C VAL A 8 25.85 12.05 -6.90
N ARG A 9 26.53 13.16 -7.16
CA ARG A 9 25.99 14.53 -6.96
C ARG A 9 24.80 14.84 -7.87
N PRO A 10 24.86 14.61 -9.21
CA PRO A 10 23.72 14.89 -10.08
C PRO A 10 22.54 13.94 -9.84
N VAL A 11 22.77 12.65 -9.60
CA VAL A 11 21.68 11.67 -9.42
C VAL A 11 20.87 11.94 -8.15
N THR A 12 21.54 12.38 -7.07
CA THR A 12 20.86 12.74 -5.82
C THR A 12 19.93 13.93 -6.02
N GLY A 13 20.35 14.93 -6.81
CA GLY A 13 19.51 16.09 -7.14
C GLY A 13 18.28 15.72 -7.96
N VAL A 14 18.44 14.84 -8.96
CA VAL A 14 17.31 14.33 -9.76
C VAL A 14 16.33 13.56 -8.87
N PHE A 15 16.81 12.73 -7.95
CA PHE A 15 15.95 11.96 -7.05
C PHE A 15 15.05 12.86 -6.19
N PHE A 16 15.62 13.89 -5.55
CA PHE A 16 14.84 14.85 -4.77
C PHE A 16 13.89 15.68 -5.64
N LEU A 17 14.32 16.09 -6.83
CA LEU A 17 13.48 16.85 -7.75
C LEU A 17 12.29 16.02 -8.25
N THR A 18 12.52 14.76 -8.63
CA THR A 18 11.47 13.83 -9.04
C THR A 18 10.54 13.51 -7.88
N LEU A 19 11.06 13.32 -6.66
CA LEU A 19 10.24 13.06 -5.47
C LEU A 19 9.31 14.23 -5.15
N VAL A 20 9.84 15.46 -5.14
CA VAL A 20 9.05 16.67 -4.87
C VAL A 20 8.02 16.91 -5.99
N SER A 21 8.41 16.68 -7.24
CA SER A 21 7.53 16.85 -8.40
C SER A 21 6.41 15.80 -8.40
N ALA A 22 6.72 14.55 -8.08
CA ALA A 22 5.72 13.48 -7.94
C ALA A 22 4.75 13.79 -6.80
N LEU A 23 5.24 14.26 -5.63
CA LEU A 23 4.39 14.70 -4.52
C LEU A 23 3.49 15.87 -4.93
N ALA A 24 4.05 16.88 -5.61
CA ALA A 24 3.30 18.05 -6.05
C ALA A 24 2.22 17.67 -7.06
N VAL A 25 2.54 16.84 -8.05
CA VAL A 25 1.58 16.35 -9.04
C VAL A 25 0.51 15.50 -8.37
N ALA A 26 0.87 14.55 -7.50
CA ALA A 26 -0.07 13.72 -6.76
C ALA A 26 -1.01 14.57 -5.88
N PHE A 27 -0.47 15.58 -5.21
CA PHE A 27 -1.25 16.49 -4.37
C PHE A 27 -2.19 17.36 -5.21
N ILE A 28 -1.71 17.94 -6.31
CA ILE A 28 -2.53 18.72 -7.25
C ILE A 28 -3.62 17.84 -7.88
N PHE A 29 -3.31 16.60 -8.26
CA PHE A 29 -4.29 15.66 -8.80
C PHE A 29 -5.32 15.26 -7.75
N THR A 30 -4.90 15.02 -6.50
CA THR A 30 -5.80 14.69 -5.39
C THR A 30 -6.75 15.85 -5.09
N LEU A 31 -6.23 17.08 -5.03
CA LEU A 31 -7.04 18.29 -4.82
C LEU A 31 -7.96 18.60 -6.01
N ARG A 32 -7.48 18.43 -7.25
CA ARG A 32 -8.29 18.63 -8.46
C ARG A 32 -9.38 17.57 -8.59
N ARG A 33 -9.09 16.31 -8.25
CA ARG A 33 -10.07 15.21 -8.25
C ARG A 33 -11.11 15.39 -7.16
N ALA A 34 -10.73 15.91 -5.99
CA ALA A 34 -11.67 16.29 -4.93
C ALA A 34 -12.61 17.43 -5.37
N LYS A 35 -12.09 18.44 -6.09
CA LYS A 35 -12.88 19.61 -6.53
C LYS A 35 -13.77 19.35 -7.75
N ARG A 36 -13.35 18.48 -8.68
CA ARG A 36 -14.07 18.18 -9.94
C ARG A 36 -15.26 17.24 -9.76
N HIS A 37 -15.41 16.56 -8.63
CA HIS A 37 -16.46 15.57 -8.46
C HIS A 37 -17.77 16.06 -7.86
N GLY A 38 -17.90 17.30 -7.35
CA GLY A 38 -19.20 17.98 -7.10
C GLY A 38 -20.31 17.18 -6.39
N LYS A 39 -19.95 16.08 -5.74
CA LYS A 39 -20.79 15.12 -5.03
C LYS A 39 -20.04 14.83 -3.75
N GLU A 40 -20.78 14.65 -2.67
CA GLU A 40 -20.28 14.29 -1.34
C GLU A 40 -19.41 13.02 -1.40
N LEU A 41 -18.14 13.12 -1.80
CA LEU A 41 -17.16 12.04 -1.61
C LEU A 41 -16.89 11.79 -0.12
N TRP A 42 -17.34 12.70 0.74
CA TRP A 42 -17.36 12.60 2.19
C TRP A 42 -18.78 12.32 2.72
N ASN A 43 -19.56 11.50 2.01
CA ASN A 43 -20.80 11.01 2.57
C ASN A 43 -20.53 9.99 3.70
N MET A 44 -21.51 9.71 4.55
CA MET A 44 -21.36 8.80 5.70
C MET A 44 -20.79 7.42 5.27
N ALA A 45 -21.13 6.96 4.06
CA ALA A 45 -20.63 5.73 3.46
C ALA A 45 -19.11 5.76 3.18
N SER A 46 -18.58 6.81 2.54
CA SER A 46 -17.15 6.96 2.26
C SER A 46 -16.32 7.10 3.53
N ARG A 47 -16.86 7.78 4.55
CA ARG A 47 -16.18 7.93 5.84
C ARG A 47 -16.11 6.60 6.60
N ARG A 48 -17.17 5.77 6.53
CA ARG A 48 -17.16 4.40 7.06
C ARG A 48 -16.17 3.53 6.29
N PHE A 49 -16.18 3.57 4.96
CA PHE A 49 -15.19 2.88 4.12
C PHE A 49 -13.75 3.20 4.57
N ALA A 50 -13.43 4.50 4.73
CA ALA A 50 -12.08 4.93 5.13
C ALA A 50 -11.68 4.43 6.52
N ILE A 51 -12.59 4.43 7.50
CA ILE A 51 -12.32 3.93 8.86
C ILE A 51 -12.10 2.42 8.84
N HIS A 52 -12.95 1.68 8.12
CA HIS A 52 -12.84 0.22 7.98
C HIS A 52 -11.59 -0.22 7.20
N LEU A 53 -11.07 0.62 6.31
CA LEU A 53 -9.80 0.44 5.63
C LEU A 53 -8.60 0.81 6.51
N ALA A 54 -8.70 1.91 7.26
CA ALA A 54 -7.61 2.43 8.07
C ALA A 54 -7.31 1.54 9.28
N LEU A 55 -8.32 0.93 9.91
CA LEU A 55 -8.12 0.09 11.09
C LEU A 55 -7.16 -1.08 10.81
N PRO A 56 -7.39 -1.92 9.79
CA PRO A 56 -6.50 -3.04 9.48
C PRO A 56 -5.14 -2.58 8.95
N LEU A 57 -5.07 -1.47 8.20
CA LEU A 57 -3.79 -0.91 7.75
C LEU A 57 -2.93 -0.41 8.92
N LEU A 58 -3.52 0.28 9.88
CA LEU A 58 -2.80 0.77 11.06
C LEU A 58 -2.31 -0.40 11.92
N ALA A 59 -3.19 -1.39 12.18
CA ALA A 59 -2.82 -2.59 12.89
C ALA A 59 -1.70 -3.36 12.16
N GLY A 60 -1.83 -3.53 10.84
CA GLY A 60 -0.84 -4.17 9.99
C GLY A 60 0.49 -3.42 9.92
N GLY A 61 0.46 -2.09 9.87
CA GLY A 61 1.66 -1.25 9.88
C GLY A 61 2.44 -1.38 11.18
N VAL A 62 1.74 -1.39 12.32
CA VAL A 62 2.36 -1.65 13.63
C VAL A 62 2.92 -3.06 13.71
N PHE A 63 2.19 -4.05 13.19
CA PHE A 63 2.63 -5.45 13.17
C PHE A 63 3.86 -5.67 12.28
N VAL A 64 3.88 -5.08 11.08
CA VAL A 64 5.03 -5.09 10.18
C VAL A 64 6.24 -4.40 10.81
N ALA A 65 6.05 -3.28 11.51
CA ALA A 65 7.12 -2.61 12.23
C ALA A 65 7.69 -3.50 13.36
N ALA A 66 6.84 -4.28 14.04
CA ALA A 66 7.27 -5.26 15.03
C ALA A 66 8.07 -6.41 14.38
N LEU A 67 7.59 -6.97 13.27
CA LEU A 67 8.30 -8.02 12.51
C LEU A 67 9.67 -7.53 12.00
N ALA A 68 9.74 -6.30 11.50
CA ALA A 68 10.97 -5.69 11.05
C ALA A 68 11.98 -5.53 12.20
N ARG A 69 11.51 -5.18 13.41
CA ARG A 69 12.38 -5.15 14.61
C ARG A 69 12.85 -6.53 15.04
N LEU A 70 12.05 -7.58 14.81
CA LEU A 70 12.41 -8.96 15.11
C LEU A 70 13.33 -9.59 14.03
N GLY A 71 13.65 -8.86 12.96
CA GLY A 71 14.49 -9.34 11.85
C GLY A 71 13.76 -10.27 10.88
N MET A 72 12.44 -10.40 10.98
CA MET A 72 11.61 -11.29 10.17
C MET A 72 11.14 -10.61 8.88
N TYR A 73 12.07 -10.13 8.06
CA TYR A 73 11.77 -9.33 6.86
C TYR A 73 10.97 -10.10 5.80
N GLU A 74 11.13 -11.42 5.73
CA GLU A 74 10.44 -12.25 4.74
C GLU A 74 8.92 -12.34 5.01
N LEU A 75 8.53 -12.27 6.29
CA LEU A 75 7.11 -12.23 6.68
C LEU A 75 6.48 -10.85 6.53
N VAL A 76 7.27 -9.78 6.32
CA VAL A 76 6.73 -8.43 6.13
C VAL A 76 5.85 -8.37 4.88
N CYS A 77 6.28 -8.96 3.77
CA CYS A 77 5.51 -8.99 2.52
C CYS A 77 4.18 -9.77 2.69
N SER A 78 4.24 -10.93 3.36
CA SER A 78 3.05 -11.73 3.67
C SER A 78 2.08 -10.97 4.59
N ALA A 79 2.59 -10.36 5.66
CA ALA A 79 1.79 -9.58 6.57
C ALA A 79 1.13 -8.38 5.86
N MET A 80 1.86 -7.67 4.99
CA MET A 80 1.29 -6.58 4.21
C MET A 80 0.12 -7.06 3.33
N LEU A 81 0.26 -8.17 2.61
CA LEU A 81 -0.81 -8.76 1.79
C LEU A 81 -2.04 -9.13 2.65
N VAL A 82 -1.83 -9.78 3.80
CA VAL A 82 -2.92 -10.19 4.69
C VAL A 82 -3.68 -8.98 5.23
N PHE A 83 -2.97 -7.99 5.79
CA PHE A 83 -3.60 -6.81 6.35
C PHE A 83 -4.25 -5.91 5.30
N PHE A 84 -3.67 -5.85 4.10
CA PHE A 84 -4.25 -5.12 2.97
C PHE A 84 -5.52 -5.81 2.44
N GLY A 85 -5.50 -7.13 2.26
CA GLY A 85 -6.68 -7.91 1.88
C GLY A 85 -7.81 -7.80 2.90
N LEU A 86 -7.50 -7.86 4.19
CA LEU A 86 -8.47 -7.62 5.28
C LEU A 86 -9.04 -6.20 5.24
N ALA A 87 -8.21 -5.20 4.93
CA ALA A 87 -8.67 -3.82 4.76
C ALA A 87 -9.66 -3.71 3.59
N LEU A 88 -9.33 -4.30 2.43
CA LEU A 88 -10.20 -4.30 1.25
C LEU A 88 -11.51 -5.06 1.49
N ILE A 89 -11.50 -6.20 2.19
CA ILE A 89 -12.72 -6.94 2.54
C ILE A 89 -13.61 -6.11 3.48
N SER A 90 -13.00 -5.48 4.50
CA SER A 90 -13.72 -4.71 5.51
C SER A 90 -14.30 -3.42 4.93
N ALA A 91 -13.54 -2.73 4.07
CA ALA A 91 -13.97 -1.52 3.39
C ALA A 91 -14.92 -1.82 2.21
N GLY A 92 -14.67 -2.91 1.47
CA GLY A 92 -15.43 -3.32 0.29
C GLY A 92 -16.92 -3.57 0.54
N LYS A 93 -17.33 -3.85 1.78
CA LYS A 93 -18.75 -3.89 2.19
C LYS A 93 -19.50 -2.58 1.95
N TYR A 94 -18.78 -1.47 1.85
CA TYR A 94 -19.32 -0.13 1.59
C TYR A 94 -18.97 0.38 0.18
N SER A 95 -18.35 -0.45 -0.66
CA SER A 95 -17.92 -0.15 -2.03
C SER A 95 -18.52 -1.19 -3.01
N PHE A 96 -17.98 -1.28 -4.22
CA PHE A 96 -18.31 -2.30 -5.21
C PHE A 96 -17.87 -3.69 -4.72
N SER A 97 -18.70 -4.70 -4.94
CA SER A 97 -18.45 -6.09 -4.56
C SER A 97 -17.13 -6.65 -5.12
N GLU A 98 -16.68 -6.12 -6.26
CA GLU A 98 -15.40 -6.47 -6.89
C GLU A 98 -14.20 -6.20 -5.96
N THR A 99 -14.24 -5.12 -5.17
CA THR A 99 -13.18 -4.79 -4.20
C THR A 99 -13.05 -5.87 -3.12
N ILE A 100 -14.15 -6.52 -2.73
CA ILE A 100 -14.13 -7.61 -1.76
C ILE A 100 -13.45 -8.84 -2.37
N VAL A 101 -13.73 -9.16 -3.64
CA VAL A 101 -13.11 -10.30 -4.33
C VAL A 101 -11.59 -10.11 -4.41
N PHE A 102 -11.13 -8.91 -4.77
CA PHE A 102 -9.69 -8.57 -4.73
C PHE A 102 -9.10 -8.73 -3.33
N GLY A 103 -9.77 -8.22 -2.31
CA GLY A 103 -9.30 -8.37 -0.92
C GLY A 103 -9.22 -9.83 -0.46
N VAL A 104 -10.13 -10.69 -0.90
CA VAL A 104 -10.07 -12.14 -0.62
C VAL A 104 -8.89 -12.79 -1.33
N VAL A 105 -8.62 -12.43 -2.58
CA VAL A 105 -7.46 -12.95 -3.33
C VAL A 105 -6.16 -12.56 -2.65
N GLU A 106 -5.98 -11.29 -2.28
CA GLU A 106 -4.80 -10.82 -1.56
C GLU A 106 -4.63 -11.48 -0.20
N LEU A 107 -5.72 -11.68 0.54
CA LEU A 107 -5.70 -12.36 1.82
C LEU A 107 -5.21 -13.81 1.67
N VAL A 108 -5.73 -14.54 0.68
CA VAL A 108 -5.32 -15.93 0.41
C VAL A 108 -3.86 -15.98 -0.04
N LEU A 109 -3.44 -15.09 -0.95
CA LEU A 109 -2.05 -14.99 -1.38
C LEU A 109 -1.10 -14.64 -0.24
N GLY A 110 -1.49 -13.73 0.65
CA GLY A 110 -0.73 -13.34 1.83
C GLY A 110 -0.56 -14.49 2.82
N LEU A 111 -1.62 -15.28 3.04
CA LEU A 111 -1.55 -16.48 3.87
C LEU A 111 -0.65 -17.55 3.25
N LEU A 112 -0.75 -17.80 1.94
CA LEU A 112 0.12 -18.74 1.24
C LEU A 112 1.60 -18.27 1.28
N ALA A 113 1.83 -16.97 1.13
CA ALA A 113 3.15 -16.36 1.26
C ALA A 113 3.74 -16.50 2.68
N ALA A 114 2.91 -16.60 3.71
CA ALA A 114 3.37 -16.82 5.10
C ALA A 114 4.02 -18.19 5.28
N PHE A 115 3.52 -19.21 4.57
CA PHE A 115 4.04 -20.58 4.62
C PHE A 115 5.18 -20.81 3.62
N TRP A 116 5.25 -20.03 2.53
CA TRP A 116 6.35 -20.03 1.57
C TRP A 116 7.19 -18.75 1.68
N VAL A 117 8.02 -18.72 2.71
CA VAL A 117 8.81 -17.54 3.14
C VAL A 117 9.76 -17.01 2.02
N GLY A 118 10.17 -17.85 1.07
CA GLY A 118 10.97 -17.43 -0.10
C GLY A 118 10.19 -16.86 -1.30
N ALA A 119 8.86 -17.05 -1.35
CA ALA A 119 8.01 -16.56 -2.44
C ALA A 119 7.29 -15.25 -2.10
N GLY A 120 7.43 -14.74 -0.87
CA GLY A 120 6.68 -13.58 -0.38
C GLY A 120 6.82 -12.33 -1.26
N LEU A 121 8.00 -12.05 -1.80
CA LEU A 121 8.22 -10.92 -2.70
C LEU A 121 7.56 -11.10 -4.07
N ILE A 122 7.56 -12.33 -4.58
CA ILE A 122 6.98 -12.68 -5.89
C ILE A 122 5.46 -12.64 -5.79
N LEU A 123 4.90 -13.22 -4.73
CA LEU A 123 3.46 -13.21 -4.45
C LEU A 123 2.96 -11.79 -4.14
N TRP A 124 3.79 -10.96 -3.50
CA TRP A 124 3.51 -9.53 -3.32
C TRP A 124 3.43 -8.79 -4.66
N GLY A 125 4.36 -9.08 -5.59
CA GLY A 125 4.32 -8.53 -6.95
C GLY A 125 3.09 -8.99 -7.76
N VAL A 126 2.66 -10.25 -7.61
CA VAL A 126 1.47 -10.77 -8.30
C VAL A 126 0.17 -10.23 -7.69
N GLY A 127 0.10 -10.04 -6.37
CA GLY A 127 -1.08 -9.50 -5.71
C GLY A 127 -1.32 -8.01 -6.00
N LEU A 128 -0.29 -7.26 -6.40
CA LEU A 128 -0.35 -5.82 -6.71
C LEU A 128 -0.55 -5.49 -8.20
N VAL A 129 -0.64 -6.49 -9.08
CA VAL A 129 -0.85 -6.35 -10.53
C VAL A 129 -2.31 -6.66 -10.88
#